data_AF-L9VVU4-F1
#
_entry.id   AF-L9VVU4-F1
#
_cell.length_a   1.000
_cell.length_b   1.000
_cell.length_c   1.000
_cell.angle_alpha   90.00
_cell.angle_beta   90.00
_cell.angle_gamma   90.00
#
_symmetry.space_group_name_H-M   'P 1'
#
loop_
_entity.id
_entity.type
_entity.pdbx_description
1 polymer ?
#
loop_
_entity_poly.entity_id
_entity_poly.type
_entity_poly.pdbx_seq_one_letter_code
_entity_poly.pdbx_strand_id
1 'polypeptide(L)'
;MVLRELSDDAPGRLVPYGQRPYYSPDPLPPSTELQLATEFYETLSEATFWLGKLSGFGLTTDFAPVLYTSLLRKEAMESSEIEGADIDYNALYSYETRSLDAGGSDAETAPAADETKDVQEVLNYERALEDGIEALERGDGISIDLLHTLHETLLGGVPDDRRETDTIGAFKTVPNHLGEFVPPVPSAVDGPMDALLTYVRTGGSYHPLVDIALTHYQFETIHPYGDGNGRLGRLLVTLQLYDDGYLERPTLYLSEYFNRYKQTYVDRMDAVRKYGEWEAWIDFFVTGIRQQAEETLLRSQELHTLQREYKAEYGDDSATYARLACKLFDQPYLTAAVVEELLDVASPTAYRALDRLEEDGILEETTGKERNREYRAREIFEILERPPRTY
;
A
#
# COMPACT_ATOMS: atom_id res chain seq x y z
N MET A 1 -35.08 9.72 17.79
CA MET A 1 -33.88 9.69 16.93
C MET A 1 -34.19 8.69 15.84
N VAL A 2 -34.34 9.15 14.59
CA VAL A 2 -34.79 8.28 13.50
C VAL A 2 -33.64 7.31 13.20
N LEU A 3 -33.82 6.03 13.55
CA LEU A 3 -33.05 4.94 12.98
C LEU A 3 -33.21 5.10 11.46
N ARG A 4 -32.15 5.45 10.72
CA ARG A 4 -32.21 5.35 9.26
C ARG A 4 -32.42 3.87 8.97
N GLU A 5 -33.61 3.53 8.47
CA GLU A 5 -33.96 2.16 8.13
C GLU A 5 -32.99 1.68 7.06
N LEU A 6 -32.32 0.56 7.34
CA LEU A 6 -31.65 -0.23 6.32
C LEU A 6 -32.72 -0.76 5.36
N SER A 7 -32.40 -0.94 4.07
CA SER A 7 -33.31 -1.65 3.18
C SER A 7 -33.45 -3.12 3.59
N ASP A 8 -34.48 -3.79 3.08
CA ASP A 8 -34.66 -5.24 3.25
C ASP A 8 -33.51 -6.05 2.61
N ASP A 9 -32.80 -5.45 1.65
CA ASP A 9 -31.68 -6.05 0.93
C ASP A 9 -30.31 -5.78 1.58
N ALA A 10 -30.27 -5.00 2.67
CA ALA A 10 -29.03 -4.71 3.38
C ALA A 10 -28.41 -6.00 3.98
N PRO A 11 -27.10 -6.23 3.80
CA PRO A 11 -26.42 -7.46 4.23
C PRO A 11 -26.02 -7.36 5.71
N GLY A 12 -26.99 -7.10 6.57
CA GLY A 12 -26.78 -6.95 8.01
C GLY A 12 -27.93 -6.23 8.69
N ARG A 13 -27.76 -6.00 9.99
CA ARG A 13 -28.81 -5.43 10.84
C ARG A 13 -28.26 -4.46 11.88
N LEU A 14 -29.06 -3.47 12.25
CA LEU A 14 -28.79 -2.61 13.40
C LEU A 14 -29.18 -3.30 14.70
N VAL A 15 -28.22 -3.43 15.62
CA VAL A 15 -28.42 -4.02 16.95
C VAL A 15 -28.37 -2.91 18.00
N PRO A 16 -29.39 -2.80 18.88
CA PRO A 16 -29.40 -1.79 19.93
C PRO A 16 -28.18 -1.87 20.85
N TYR A 17 -27.50 -0.75 21.05
CA TYR A 17 -26.33 -0.64 21.92
C TYR A 17 -26.19 0.79 22.44
N GLY A 18 -26.06 0.98 23.75
CA GLY A 18 -25.91 2.32 24.35
C GLY A 18 -26.90 3.35 23.79
N GLN A 19 -26.38 4.46 23.26
CA GLN A 19 -27.16 5.54 22.64
C GLN A 19 -27.31 5.41 21.11
N ARG A 20 -26.47 4.62 20.45
CA ARG A 20 -26.44 4.43 18.99
C ARG A 20 -26.31 2.94 18.69
N PRO A 21 -27.23 2.34 17.90
CA PRO A 21 -27.09 0.94 17.54
C PRO A 21 -25.80 0.71 16.75
N TYR A 22 -25.24 -0.49 16.84
CA TYR A 22 -24.15 -0.91 15.97
C TYR A 22 -24.66 -1.74 14.80
N TYR A 23 -23.93 -1.76 13.71
CA TYR A 23 -24.20 -2.59 12.55
C TYR A 23 -23.57 -3.98 12.73
N SER A 24 -24.39 -5.02 12.64
CA SER A 24 -23.95 -6.42 12.63
C SER A 24 -24.03 -6.92 11.18
N PRO A 25 -22.90 -7.12 10.48
CA PRO A 25 -22.94 -7.66 9.12
C PRO A 25 -23.38 -9.13 9.13
N ASP A 26 -24.07 -9.53 8.07
CA ASP A 26 -24.30 -10.94 7.79
C ASP A 26 -23.00 -11.59 7.26
N PRO A 27 -22.81 -12.91 7.41
CA PRO A 27 -21.61 -13.58 6.91
C PRO A 27 -21.58 -13.63 5.38
N LEU A 28 -20.38 -13.73 4.81
CA LEU A 28 -20.19 -14.02 3.38
C LEU A 28 -20.42 -15.51 3.07
N PRO A 29 -20.81 -15.86 1.83
CA PRO A 29 -21.17 -14.96 0.74
C PRO A 29 -22.51 -14.26 0.99
N PRO A 30 -22.83 -13.15 0.28
CA PRO A 30 -24.14 -12.50 0.40
C PRO A 30 -25.28 -13.50 0.20
N SER A 31 -26.34 -13.39 1.02
CA SER A 31 -27.50 -14.28 0.93
C SER A 31 -28.30 -14.11 -0.37
N THR A 32 -28.22 -12.92 -0.96
CA THR A 32 -28.83 -12.59 -2.26
C THR A 32 -27.83 -12.90 -3.37
N GLU A 33 -28.28 -13.61 -4.40
CA GLU A 33 -27.44 -13.95 -5.55
C GLU A 33 -27.06 -12.69 -6.35
N LEU A 34 -25.75 -12.45 -6.48
CA LEU A 34 -25.19 -11.33 -7.24
C LEU A 34 -25.64 -11.35 -8.71
N GLN A 35 -26.20 -10.23 -9.17
CA GLN A 35 -26.67 -10.05 -10.55
C GLN A 35 -25.65 -9.28 -11.38
N LEU A 36 -24.50 -9.90 -11.64
CA LEU A 36 -23.40 -9.29 -12.38
C LEU A 36 -23.76 -9.12 -13.86
N ALA A 37 -23.66 -7.89 -14.37
CA ALA A 37 -24.00 -7.56 -15.75
C ALA A 37 -23.01 -8.17 -16.76
N THR A 38 -23.37 -8.23 -18.05
CA THR A 38 -22.48 -8.81 -19.08
C THR A 38 -21.18 -8.00 -19.20
N GLU A 39 -21.29 -6.69 -19.10
CA GLU A 39 -20.20 -5.71 -19.13
C GLU A 39 -19.21 -5.92 -17.97
N PHE A 40 -19.68 -6.42 -16.83
CA PHE A 40 -18.80 -6.76 -15.71
C PHE A 40 -17.84 -7.88 -16.07
N TYR A 41 -18.28 -8.90 -16.82
CA TYR A 41 -17.41 -10.00 -17.22
C TYR A 41 -16.33 -9.57 -18.22
N GLU A 42 -16.58 -8.54 -19.02
CA GLU A 42 -15.54 -7.90 -19.84
C GLU A 42 -14.49 -7.23 -18.95
N THR A 43 -14.92 -6.42 -17.98
CA THR A 43 -14.04 -5.78 -16.99
C THR A 43 -13.23 -6.79 -16.19
N LEU A 44 -13.85 -7.90 -15.77
CA LEU A 44 -13.20 -9.00 -15.06
C LEU A 44 -12.16 -9.70 -15.94
N SER A 45 -12.48 -9.95 -17.21
CA SER A 45 -11.55 -10.52 -18.17
C SER A 45 -10.34 -9.59 -18.41
N GLU A 46 -10.56 -8.28 -18.48
CA GLU A 46 -9.47 -7.31 -18.61
C GLU A 46 -8.61 -7.23 -17.33
N ALA A 47 -9.23 -7.27 -16.15
CA ALA A 47 -8.53 -7.26 -14.87
C ALA A 47 -7.59 -8.46 -14.77
N THR A 48 -8.09 -9.66 -15.07
CA THR A 48 -7.28 -10.89 -15.06
C THR A 48 -6.17 -10.87 -16.11
N PHE A 49 -6.43 -10.32 -17.30
CA PHE A 49 -5.41 -10.15 -18.35
C PHE A 49 -4.27 -9.23 -17.92
N TRP A 50 -4.58 -8.07 -17.33
CA TRP A 50 -3.56 -7.12 -16.88
C TRP A 50 -2.80 -7.63 -15.66
N LEU A 51 -3.47 -8.29 -14.71
CA LEU A 51 -2.81 -8.99 -13.60
C LEU A 51 -1.84 -10.05 -14.12
N GLY A 52 -2.26 -10.88 -15.07
CA GLY A 52 -1.39 -11.90 -15.66
C GLY A 52 -0.15 -11.32 -16.35
N LYS A 53 -0.30 -10.18 -17.04
CA LYS A 53 0.84 -9.46 -17.63
C LYS A 53 1.78 -8.86 -16.57
N LEU A 54 1.22 -8.23 -15.53
CA LEU A 54 2.00 -7.67 -14.42
C LEU A 54 2.78 -8.76 -13.71
N SER A 55 2.10 -9.85 -13.34
CA SER A 55 2.68 -11.02 -12.69
C SER A 55 3.81 -11.63 -13.52
N GLY A 56 3.58 -11.88 -14.81
CA GLY A 56 4.60 -12.42 -15.72
C GLY A 56 5.79 -11.47 -15.94
N PHE A 57 5.57 -10.15 -15.94
CA PHE A 57 6.66 -9.18 -16.01
C PHE A 57 7.55 -9.23 -14.75
N GLY A 58 6.95 -9.41 -13.57
CA GLY A 58 7.65 -9.55 -12.29
C GLY A 58 8.56 -10.77 -12.18
N LEU A 59 8.32 -11.82 -12.98
CA LEU A 59 9.17 -13.02 -13.03
C LEU A 59 10.38 -12.89 -13.97
N THR A 60 10.26 -12.07 -15.02
CA THR A 60 11.23 -12.04 -16.13
C THR A 60 12.25 -10.92 -16.05
N THR A 61 12.01 -9.96 -15.15
CA THR A 61 12.85 -8.78 -15.01
C THR A 61 13.70 -8.89 -13.76
N ASP A 62 15.02 -8.70 -13.89
CA ASP A 62 15.91 -8.38 -12.78
C ASP A 62 15.59 -6.94 -12.33
N PHE A 63 14.38 -6.75 -11.79
CA PHE A 63 13.96 -5.48 -11.24
C PHE A 63 14.90 -5.19 -10.07
N ALA A 64 15.58 -4.03 -10.09
CA ALA A 64 16.40 -3.67 -8.95
C ALA A 64 15.50 -3.66 -7.71
N PRO A 65 15.87 -4.36 -6.61
CA PRO A 65 15.02 -4.47 -5.43
C PRO A 65 14.45 -3.13 -4.96
N VAL A 66 15.24 -2.06 -5.08
CA VAL A 66 14.84 -0.72 -4.67
C VAL A 66 13.69 -0.13 -5.51
N LEU A 67 13.56 -0.49 -6.79
CA LEU A 67 12.44 0.00 -7.61
C LEU A 67 11.13 -0.69 -7.19
N TYR A 68 11.21 -1.96 -6.81
CA TYR A 68 10.08 -2.68 -6.22
C TYR A 68 9.69 -2.06 -4.88
N THR A 69 10.67 -1.86 -4.00
CA THR A 69 10.50 -1.13 -2.73
C THR A 69 9.92 0.26 -2.94
N SER A 70 10.34 1.00 -3.96
CA SER A 70 9.83 2.35 -4.24
C SER A 70 8.36 2.36 -4.62
N LEU A 71 7.93 1.37 -5.40
CA LEU A 71 6.54 1.21 -5.76
C LEU A 71 5.69 0.70 -4.59
N LEU A 72 6.23 -0.17 -3.74
CA LEU A 72 5.58 -0.58 -2.48
C LEU A 72 5.43 0.60 -1.52
N ARG A 73 6.44 1.45 -1.40
CA ARG A 73 6.39 2.67 -0.60
C ARG A 73 5.33 3.63 -1.10
N LYS A 74 5.17 3.77 -2.42
CA LYS A 74 4.06 4.51 -3.00
C LYS A 74 2.70 3.98 -2.52
N GLU A 75 2.49 2.66 -2.56
CA GLU A 75 1.25 2.06 -2.01
C GLU A 75 1.06 2.34 -0.53
N ALA A 76 2.12 2.22 0.26
CA ALA A 76 2.06 2.49 1.69
C ALA A 76 1.75 3.97 2.00
N MET A 77 2.30 4.90 1.22
CA MET A 77 2.00 6.34 1.31
C MET A 77 0.54 6.61 0.97
N GLU A 78 0.08 6.16 -0.21
CA GLU A 78 -1.31 6.34 -0.67
C GLU A 78 -2.31 5.70 0.31
N SER A 79 -1.96 4.55 0.87
CA SER A 79 -2.74 3.87 1.90
C SER A 79 -2.85 4.73 3.16
N SER A 80 -1.76 5.37 3.59
CA SER A 80 -1.74 6.20 4.80
C SER A 80 -2.46 7.54 4.57
N GLU A 81 -2.38 8.13 3.38
CA GLU A 81 -3.12 9.35 3.00
C GLU A 81 -4.64 9.15 3.00
N ILE A 82 -5.13 7.94 2.66
CA ILE A 82 -6.54 7.60 2.81
C ILE A 82 -6.98 7.73 4.28
N GLU A 83 -6.10 7.40 5.23
CA GLU A 83 -6.36 7.54 6.67
C GLU A 83 -6.06 8.96 7.20
N GLY A 84 -5.51 9.85 6.35
CA GLY A 84 -5.28 11.27 6.67
C GLY A 84 -3.84 11.66 6.99
N ALA A 85 -2.86 10.78 6.74
CA ALA A 85 -1.45 11.16 6.78
C ALA A 85 -1.09 12.15 5.66
N ASP A 86 -0.06 12.97 5.87
CA ASP A 86 0.47 13.92 4.88
C ASP A 86 1.97 13.63 4.69
N ILE A 87 2.30 12.83 3.66
CA ILE A 87 3.64 12.28 3.48
C ILE A 87 4.26 12.79 2.17
N ASP A 88 5.37 13.51 2.28
CA ASP A 88 6.18 13.88 1.13
C ASP A 88 7.19 12.75 0.79
N TYR A 89 7.35 12.46 -0.50
CA TYR A 89 8.34 11.49 -1.00
C TYR A 89 9.75 11.86 -0.52
N ASN A 90 10.12 13.14 -0.56
CA ASN A 90 11.46 13.54 -0.11
C ASN A 90 11.63 13.26 1.38
N ALA A 91 10.61 13.48 2.21
CA ALA A 91 10.68 13.19 3.65
C ALA A 91 10.94 11.70 3.92
N LEU A 92 10.26 10.82 3.19
CA LEU A 92 10.44 9.36 3.28
C LEU A 92 11.86 8.91 2.92
N TYR A 93 12.34 9.28 1.74
CA TYR A 93 13.65 8.85 1.27
C TYR A 93 14.81 9.57 1.99
N SER A 94 14.59 10.81 2.44
CA SER A 94 15.53 11.54 3.29
C SER A 94 15.73 10.84 4.63
N TYR A 95 14.65 10.38 5.28
CA TYR A 95 14.73 9.64 6.54
C TYR A 95 15.54 8.34 6.41
N GLU A 96 15.31 7.57 5.35
CA GLU A 96 16.08 6.35 5.08
C GLU A 96 17.56 6.67 4.86
N THR A 97 17.85 7.64 3.99
CA THR A 97 19.23 8.03 3.65
C THR A 97 19.99 8.47 4.89
N ARG A 98 19.34 9.25 5.77
CA ARG A 98 19.92 9.65 7.07
C ARG A 98 20.10 8.49 8.04
N SER A 99 19.23 7.48 7.98
CA SER A 99 19.36 6.26 8.79
C SER A 99 20.56 5.42 8.34
N LEU A 100 20.88 5.41 7.05
CA LEU A 100 22.12 4.83 6.52
C LEU A 100 23.36 5.64 6.96
N ASP A 101 23.24 6.98 6.96
CA ASP A 101 24.31 7.90 7.38
C ASP A 101 24.57 7.91 8.90
N ALA A 102 23.77 7.24 9.73
CA ALA A 102 23.80 7.30 11.21
C ALA A 102 25.10 6.77 11.87
N GLY A 103 26.13 6.43 11.08
CA GLY A 103 27.52 6.32 11.54
C GLY A 103 28.27 7.66 11.69
N GLY A 104 27.70 8.78 11.21
CA GLY A 104 28.27 10.13 11.25
C GLY A 104 27.56 11.06 12.26
N SER A 105 28.35 11.83 13.03
CA SER A 105 27.94 12.53 14.25
C SER A 105 27.14 13.85 14.09
N ASP A 106 26.70 14.22 12.90
CA ASP A 106 26.20 15.59 12.65
C ASP A 106 24.73 15.61 12.17
N ALA A 107 23.82 15.17 13.05
CA ALA A 107 22.37 15.29 12.86
C ALA A 107 21.88 16.71 13.19
N GLU A 108 22.15 17.70 12.33
CA GLU A 108 21.74 19.10 12.57
C GLU A 108 20.31 19.45 12.10
N THR A 109 19.56 18.52 11.51
CA THR A 109 18.10 18.67 11.35
C THR A 109 17.42 17.32 11.45
N ALA A 110 17.00 16.96 12.66
CA ALA A 110 16.00 15.91 12.82
C ALA A 110 14.73 16.36 12.07
N PRO A 111 14.08 15.48 11.27
CA PRO A 111 12.77 15.78 10.71
C PRO A 111 11.80 16.17 11.83
N ALA A 112 10.74 16.90 11.49
CA ALA A 112 9.71 17.20 12.48
C ALA A 112 9.23 15.87 13.07
N ALA A 113 8.92 15.85 14.37
CA ALA A 113 8.52 14.61 15.03
C ALA A 113 7.33 13.95 14.32
N ASP A 114 6.48 14.73 13.64
CA ASP A 114 5.36 14.22 12.85
C ASP A 114 5.75 13.61 11.50
N GLU A 115 6.66 14.22 10.73
CA GLU A 115 7.17 13.65 9.47
C GLU A 115 7.91 12.32 9.71
N THR A 116 8.67 12.24 10.80
CA THR A 116 9.40 11.01 11.18
C THR A 116 8.45 9.85 11.47
N LYS A 117 7.24 10.14 11.93
CA LYS A 117 6.23 9.16 12.32
C LYS A 117 5.45 8.65 11.12
N ASP A 118 5.02 9.53 10.20
CA ASP A 118 4.28 9.10 9.01
C ASP A 118 5.17 8.25 8.09
N VAL A 119 6.47 8.59 8.05
CA VAL A 119 7.49 7.73 7.42
C VAL A 119 7.59 6.36 8.10
N GLN A 120 7.53 6.30 9.43
CA GLN A 120 7.54 5.02 10.15
C GLN A 120 6.31 4.15 9.80
N GLU A 121 5.14 4.75 9.58
CA GLU A 121 3.95 4.02 9.16
C GLU A 121 4.13 3.38 7.77
N VAL A 122 4.76 4.10 6.85
CA VAL A 122 5.09 3.59 5.51
C VAL A 122 6.04 2.38 5.60
N LEU A 123 7.11 2.51 6.39
CA LEU A 123 8.07 1.42 6.59
C LEU A 123 7.44 0.22 7.32
N ASN A 124 6.52 0.46 8.25
CA ASN A 124 5.78 -0.59 8.93
C ASN A 124 4.86 -1.34 7.96
N TYR A 125 4.22 -0.65 7.03
CA TYR A 125 3.38 -1.26 5.99
C TYR A 125 4.21 -2.15 5.07
N GLU A 126 5.36 -1.65 4.61
CA GLU A 126 6.34 -2.43 3.82
C GLU A 126 6.70 -3.73 4.54
N ARG A 127 7.15 -3.62 5.80
CA ARG A 127 7.52 -4.79 6.62
C ARG A 127 6.35 -5.74 6.85
N ALA A 128 5.14 -5.22 7.12
CA ALA A 128 3.96 -6.07 7.33
C ALA A 128 3.58 -6.85 6.07
N LEU A 129 3.75 -6.25 4.88
CA LEU A 129 3.52 -6.97 3.63
C LEU A 129 4.56 -8.07 3.44
N GLU A 130 5.85 -7.78 3.68
CA GLU A 130 6.91 -8.79 3.63
C GLU A 130 6.65 -9.95 4.60
N ASP A 131 6.36 -9.65 5.87
CA ASP A 131 6.03 -10.63 6.91
C ASP A 131 4.85 -11.53 6.48
N GLY A 132 3.83 -10.92 5.86
CA GLY A 132 2.65 -11.61 5.36
C GLY A 132 2.96 -12.56 4.20
N ILE A 133 3.79 -12.12 3.25
CA ILE A 133 4.20 -12.93 2.10
C ILE A 133 5.08 -14.08 2.54
N GLU A 134 6.04 -13.84 3.43
CA GLU A 134 6.87 -14.91 4.00
C GLU A 134 6.02 -15.95 4.75
N ALA A 135 4.94 -15.53 5.42
CA ALA A 135 4.01 -16.47 6.03
C ALA A 135 3.32 -17.38 5.01
N LEU A 136 2.79 -16.80 3.92
CA LEU A 136 2.16 -17.56 2.85
C LEU A 136 3.17 -18.52 2.18
N GLU A 137 4.40 -18.09 1.95
CA GLU A 137 5.47 -18.94 1.38
C GLU A 137 5.85 -20.12 2.29
N ARG A 138 5.72 -19.98 3.61
CA ARG A 138 5.88 -21.09 4.56
C ARG A 138 4.70 -22.07 4.56
N GLY A 139 3.62 -21.73 3.86
CA GLY A 139 2.36 -22.49 3.84
C GLY A 139 1.42 -22.15 4.99
N ASP A 140 1.66 -21.03 5.70
CA ASP A 140 0.69 -20.49 6.65
C ASP A 140 -0.52 -19.95 5.87
N GLY A 141 -1.73 -20.14 6.38
CA GLY A 141 -2.93 -19.56 5.78
C GLY A 141 -3.27 -18.19 6.37
N ILE A 142 -4.04 -17.39 5.63
CA ILE A 142 -4.60 -16.14 6.15
C ILE A 142 -5.51 -16.44 7.36
N SER A 143 -5.08 -16.00 8.54
CA SER A 143 -5.64 -16.37 9.83
C SER A 143 -5.72 -15.19 10.80
N ILE A 144 -6.47 -15.33 11.90
CA ILE A 144 -6.57 -14.29 12.93
C ILE A 144 -5.18 -13.99 13.51
N ASP A 145 -4.39 -15.03 13.78
CA ASP A 145 -3.05 -14.87 14.35
C ASP A 145 -2.09 -14.15 13.39
N LEU A 146 -2.20 -14.42 12.08
CA LEU A 146 -1.47 -13.66 11.08
C LEU A 146 -1.92 -12.20 11.09
N LEU A 147 -3.23 -11.92 11.04
CA LEU A 147 -3.73 -10.55 11.07
C LEU A 147 -3.33 -9.79 12.34
N HIS A 148 -3.31 -10.46 13.50
CA HIS A 148 -2.76 -9.91 14.73
C HIS A 148 -1.29 -9.54 14.59
N THR A 149 -0.46 -10.45 14.09
CA THR A 149 0.98 -10.22 13.87
C THR A 149 1.18 -9.03 12.93
N LEU A 150 0.48 -8.99 11.81
CA LEU A 150 0.59 -7.89 10.85
C LEU A 150 0.11 -6.56 11.43
N HIS A 151 -0.95 -6.58 12.25
CA HIS A 151 -1.41 -5.39 12.97
C HIS A 151 -0.38 -4.89 13.99
N GLU A 152 0.33 -5.78 14.69
CA GLU A 152 1.47 -5.40 15.56
C GLU A 152 2.57 -4.73 14.75
N THR A 153 2.93 -5.31 13.61
CA THR A 153 3.93 -4.76 12.70
C THR A 153 3.53 -3.37 12.20
N LEU A 154 2.27 -3.18 11.79
CA LEU A 154 1.71 -1.91 11.29
C LEU A 154 1.78 -0.78 12.32
N LEU A 155 1.43 -1.06 13.59
CA LEU A 155 1.41 -0.05 14.66
C LEU A 155 2.70 0.00 15.49
N GLY A 156 3.70 -0.79 15.15
CA GLY A 156 4.98 -0.88 15.86
C GLY A 156 5.75 0.44 15.83
N GLY A 157 6.20 0.94 16.97
CA GLY A 157 6.97 2.19 17.03
C GLY A 157 6.18 3.48 16.76
N VAL A 158 4.87 3.39 16.52
CA VAL A 158 3.98 4.56 16.45
C VAL A 158 3.71 5.07 17.88
N PRO A 159 3.87 6.36 18.19
CA PRO A 159 3.61 6.89 19.55
C PRO A 159 2.14 6.80 20.00
N ASP A 160 1.92 6.68 21.31
CA ASP A 160 0.58 6.54 21.92
C ASP A 160 -0.37 7.71 21.61
N ASP A 161 0.16 8.92 21.35
CA ASP A 161 -0.63 10.13 21.08
C ASP A 161 -1.21 10.20 19.67
N ARG A 162 -0.81 9.28 18.77
CA ARG A 162 -1.29 9.15 17.39
C ARG A 162 -2.10 7.87 17.15
N ARG A 163 -2.15 6.97 18.13
CA ARG A 163 -2.97 5.76 18.07
C ARG A 163 -4.29 6.02 18.74
N GLU A 164 -5.38 5.71 18.07
CA GLU A 164 -6.71 5.77 18.68
C GLU A 164 -6.99 4.54 19.57
N THR A 165 -5.98 3.71 19.81
CA THR A 165 -6.10 2.42 20.50
C THR A 165 -4.90 2.10 21.39
N ASP A 166 -5.19 1.56 22.57
CA ASP A 166 -4.22 0.88 23.44
C ASP A 166 -4.07 -0.62 23.11
N THR A 167 -4.90 -1.13 22.18
CA THR A 167 -4.92 -2.55 21.82
C THR A 167 -4.19 -2.77 20.50
N ILE A 168 -3.06 -3.46 20.56
CA ILE A 168 -2.19 -3.78 19.44
C ILE A 168 -2.05 -5.31 19.36
N GLY A 169 -2.18 -5.88 18.16
CA GLY A 169 -2.11 -7.33 17.96
C GLY A 169 -3.31 -8.10 18.48
N ALA A 170 -4.41 -7.41 18.72
CA ALA A 170 -5.64 -7.98 19.20
C ALA A 170 -6.83 -7.13 18.75
N PHE A 171 -8.00 -7.74 18.67
CA PHE A 171 -9.24 -7.02 18.40
C PHE A 171 -9.53 -5.94 19.44
N LYS A 172 -10.21 -4.88 18.99
CA LYS A 172 -10.54 -3.71 19.81
C LYS A 172 -11.27 -4.07 21.10
N THR A 173 -10.91 -3.38 22.17
CA THR A 173 -11.55 -3.49 23.48
C THR A 173 -12.58 -2.39 23.74
N VAL A 174 -12.61 -1.37 22.88
CA VAL A 174 -13.53 -0.23 22.92
C VAL A 174 -14.28 -0.12 21.58
N PRO A 175 -15.55 0.31 21.56
CA PRO A 175 -16.27 0.54 20.31
C PRO A 175 -15.65 1.69 19.48
N ASN A 176 -15.56 1.48 18.17
CA ASN A 176 -15.16 2.52 17.22
C ASN A 176 -16.38 3.30 16.71
N HIS A 177 -16.16 4.52 16.24
CA HIS A 177 -17.17 5.39 15.67
C HIS A 177 -16.67 6.02 14.37
N LEU A 178 -17.18 5.54 13.24
CA LEU A 178 -16.81 6.03 11.90
C LEU A 178 -17.88 7.01 11.43
N GLY A 179 -17.81 8.23 11.95
CA GLY A 179 -18.86 9.24 11.79
C GLY A 179 -20.18 8.78 12.42
N GLU A 180 -21.20 8.56 11.59
CA GLU A 180 -22.51 8.05 12.03
C GLU A 180 -22.59 6.52 12.00
N PHE A 181 -21.63 5.84 11.39
CA PHE A 181 -21.55 4.39 11.36
C PHE A 181 -20.86 3.85 12.61
N VAL A 182 -21.46 2.83 13.23
CA VAL A 182 -20.89 2.12 14.38
C VAL A 182 -20.71 0.66 13.97
N PRO A 183 -19.46 0.19 13.74
CA PRO A 183 -19.18 -1.21 13.40
C PRO A 183 -19.48 -2.15 14.58
N PRO A 184 -19.40 -3.49 14.41
CA PRO A 184 -19.51 -4.45 15.51
C PRO A 184 -18.76 -4.00 16.77
N VAL A 185 -19.45 -4.01 17.90
CA VAL A 185 -18.86 -3.70 19.21
C VAL A 185 -17.86 -4.78 19.62
N PRO A 186 -16.91 -4.52 20.54
CA PRO A 186 -15.87 -5.48 20.93
C PRO A 186 -16.35 -6.91 21.15
N SER A 187 -17.44 -7.10 21.92
CA SER A 187 -18.01 -8.42 22.24
C SER A 187 -18.68 -9.14 21.06
N ALA A 188 -18.71 -8.53 19.88
CA ALA A 188 -19.37 -9.03 18.67
C ALA A 188 -18.41 -9.12 17.47
N VAL A 189 -17.10 -8.93 17.66
CA VAL A 189 -16.09 -9.00 16.59
C VAL A 189 -15.71 -10.44 16.24
N ASP A 190 -15.52 -11.31 17.24
CA ASP A 190 -14.96 -12.65 17.03
C ASP A 190 -15.74 -13.49 16.02
N GLY A 191 -17.07 -13.53 16.14
CA GLY A 191 -17.92 -14.34 15.26
C GLY A 191 -17.83 -13.94 13.78
N PRO A 192 -18.07 -12.66 13.43
CA PRO A 192 -17.90 -12.19 12.06
C PRO A 192 -16.49 -12.37 11.49
N MET A 193 -15.43 -12.19 12.30
CA MET A 193 -14.05 -12.41 11.85
C MET A 193 -13.75 -13.88 11.58
N ASP A 194 -14.21 -14.80 12.43
CA ASP A 194 -14.06 -16.24 12.19
C ASP A 194 -14.81 -16.69 10.93
N ALA A 195 -16.01 -16.15 10.71
CA ALA A 195 -16.79 -16.41 9.50
C ALA A 195 -16.09 -15.87 8.24
N LEU A 196 -15.57 -14.65 8.30
CA LEU A 196 -14.82 -14.02 7.19
C LEU A 196 -13.57 -14.83 6.82
N LEU A 197 -12.75 -15.21 7.80
CA LEU A 197 -11.53 -15.96 7.51
C LEU A 197 -11.81 -17.41 7.12
N THR A 198 -12.93 -17.97 7.58
CA THR A 198 -13.41 -19.25 7.03
C THR A 198 -13.75 -19.11 5.56
N TYR A 199 -14.46 -18.04 5.16
CA TYR A 199 -14.75 -17.75 3.75
C TYR A 199 -13.49 -17.69 2.90
N VAL A 200 -12.49 -16.90 3.32
CA VAL A 200 -11.19 -16.76 2.65
C VAL A 200 -10.51 -18.12 2.47
N ARG A 201 -10.38 -18.92 3.53
CA ARG A 201 -9.68 -20.22 3.47
C ARG A 201 -10.41 -21.29 2.66
N THR A 202 -11.73 -21.24 2.58
CA THR A 202 -12.50 -22.27 1.86
C THR A 202 -12.62 -22.02 0.37
N GLY A 203 -12.19 -20.85 -0.13
CA GLY A 203 -12.33 -20.42 -1.51
C GLY A 203 -13.80 -20.14 -1.83
N GLY A 204 -14.20 -18.87 -1.83
CA GLY A 204 -15.59 -18.44 -1.95
C GLY A 204 -16.37 -18.99 -3.15
N SER A 205 -17.63 -18.59 -3.28
CA SER A 205 -18.51 -19.13 -4.33
C SER A 205 -18.39 -18.42 -5.68
N TYR A 206 -17.56 -17.37 -5.78
CA TYR A 206 -17.45 -16.53 -6.97
C TYR A 206 -16.06 -16.61 -7.60
N HIS A 207 -15.84 -15.80 -8.64
CA HIS A 207 -14.49 -15.62 -9.17
C HIS A 207 -13.60 -14.97 -8.08
N PRO A 208 -12.31 -15.35 -7.93
CA PRO A 208 -11.46 -14.84 -6.84
C PRO A 208 -11.43 -13.32 -6.68
N LEU A 209 -11.34 -12.56 -7.77
CA LEU A 209 -11.38 -11.09 -7.69
C LEU A 209 -12.70 -10.52 -7.14
N VAL A 210 -13.82 -11.24 -7.32
CA VAL A 210 -15.11 -10.89 -6.69
C VAL A 210 -15.06 -11.22 -5.20
N ASP A 211 -14.54 -12.40 -4.85
CA ASP A 211 -14.41 -12.81 -3.45
C ASP A 211 -13.50 -11.89 -2.65
N ILE A 212 -12.39 -11.43 -3.24
CA ILE A 212 -11.50 -10.44 -2.63
C ILE A 212 -12.21 -9.11 -2.41
N ALA A 213 -13.04 -8.65 -3.37
CA ALA A 213 -13.85 -7.44 -3.20
C ALA A 213 -14.87 -7.57 -2.05
N LEU A 214 -15.51 -8.74 -1.93
CA LEU A 214 -16.43 -9.05 -0.83
C LEU A 214 -15.69 -9.09 0.50
N THR A 215 -14.55 -9.79 0.57
CA THR A 215 -13.70 -9.90 1.77
C THR A 215 -13.25 -8.53 2.25
N HIS A 216 -12.78 -7.67 1.33
CA HIS A 216 -12.32 -6.33 1.69
C HIS A 216 -13.46 -5.49 2.29
N TYR A 217 -14.63 -5.46 1.65
CA TYR A 217 -15.82 -4.79 2.21
C TYR A 217 -16.18 -5.33 3.60
N GLN A 218 -16.18 -6.66 3.76
CA GLN A 218 -16.59 -7.30 5.00
C GLN A 218 -15.61 -6.98 6.13
N PHE A 219 -14.30 -7.02 5.85
CA PHE A 219 -13.26 -6.67 6.81
C PHE A 219 -13.41 -5.20 7.28
N GLU A 220 -13.53 -4.26 6.34
CA GLU A 220 -13.74 -2.83 6.65
C GLU A 220 -15.04 -2.57 7.42
N THR A 221 -16.07 -3.37 7.16
CA THR A 221 -17.38 -3.25 7.84
C THR A 221 -17.36 -3.84 9.25
N ILE A 222 -16.64 -4.95 9.47
CA ILE A 222 -16.40 -5.51 10.81
C ILE A 222 -15.52 -4.58 11.63
N HIS A 223 -14.50 -4.00 10.98
CA HIS A 223 -13.57 -3.05 11.56
C HIS A 223 -13.01 -3.54 12.91
N PRO A 224 -12.32 -4.70 12.91
CA PRO A 224 -12.04 -5.47 14.13
C PRO A 224 -11.03 -4.84 15.08
N TYR A 225 -10.17 -3.94 14.61
CA TYR A 225 -9.10 -3.32 15.39
C TYR A 225 -9.48 -1.91 15.85
N GLY A 226 -8.76 -1.39 16.84
CA GLY A 226 -8.98 -0.02 17.33
C GLY A 226 -8.47 1.05 16.35
N ASP A 227 -7.44 0.73 15.58
CA ASP A 227 -6.82 1.56 14.54
C ASP A 227 -6.22 0.64 13.46
N GLY A 228 -5.76 1.18 12.34
CA GLY A 228 -5.02 0.44 11.30
C GLY A 228 -5.89 -0.47 10.41
N ASN A 229 -7.22 -0.46 10.59
CA ASN A 229 -8.13 -1.31 9.82
C ASN A 229 -8.00 -1.07 8.31
N GLY A 230 -8.09 0.17 7.84
CA GLY A 230 -7.99 0.46 6.40
C GLY A 230 -6.68 -0.05 5.77
N ARG A 231 -5.55 0.20 6.46
CA ARG A 231 -4.22 -0.26 6.03
C ARG A 231 -4.14 -1.79 5.97
N LEU A 232 -4.58 -2.47 7.03
CA LEU A 232 -4.58 -3.93 7.09
C LEU A 232 -5.57 -4.55 6.08
N GLY A 233 -6.71 -3.91 5.85
CA GLY A 233 -7.72 -4.34 4.88
C GLY A 233 -7.23 -4.25 3.44
N ARG A 234 -6.44 -3.23 3.10
CA ARG A 234 -5.77 -3.10 1.79
C ARG A 234 -4.60 -4.07 1.64
N LEU A 235 -3.80 -4.25 2.68
CA LEU A 235 -2.74 -5.26 2.73
C LEU A 235 -3.31 -6.67 2.49
N LEU A 236 -4.44 -6.99 3.11
CA LEU A 236 -5.15 -8.26 2.94
C LEU A 236 -5.61 -8.53 1.50
N VAL A 237 -5.86 -7.48 0.69
CA VAL A 237 -6.16 -7.66 -0.74
C VAL A 237 -4.93 -8.19 -1.48
N THR A 238 -3.76 -7.59 -1.24
CA THR A 238 -2.50 -8.02 -1.86
C THR A 238 -2.12 -9.44 -1.44
N LEU A 239 -2.30 -9.79 -0.17
CA LEU A 239 -2.04 -11.15 0.31
C LEU A 239 -2.95 -12.18 -0.35
N GLN A 240 -4.25 -11.91 -0.49
CA GLN A 240 -5.17 -12.84 -1.18
C GLN A 240 -4.83 -12.99 -2.66
N LEU A 241 -4.48 -11.90 -3.36
CA LEU A 241 -4.05 -11.97 -4.76
C LEU A 241 -2.79 -12.81 -4.94
N TYR A 242 -1.87 -12.75 -3.98
CA TYR A 242 -0.66 -13.57 -3.95
C TYR A 242 -1.00 -15.05 -3.65
N ASP A 243 -1.78 -15.32 -2.60
CA ASP A 243 -2.18 -16.67 -2.18
C ASP A 243 -2.97 -17.41 -3.28
N ASP A 244 -3.86 -16.69 -3.98
CA ASP A 244 -4.62 -17.21 -5.13
C ASP A 244 -3.78 -17.35 -6.42
N GLY A 245 -2.51 -16.94 -6.41
CA GLY A 245 -1.58 -17.06 -7.54
C GLY A 245 -1.83 -16.07 -8.69
N TYR A 246 -2.56 -14.98 -8.46
CA TYR A 246 -2.70 -13.90 -9.45
C TYR A 246 -1.43 -13.06 -9.57
N LEU A 247 -0.63 -13.01 -8.50
CA LEU A 247 0.59 -12.23 -8.40
C LEU A 247 1.73 -13.11 -7.87
N GLU A 248 2.82 -13.21 -8.63
CA GLU A 248 4.05 -13.89 -8.20
C GLU A 248 4.92 -13.02 -7.28
N ARG A 249 4.64 -11.71 -7.27
CA ARG A 249 5.22 -10.72 -6.37
C ARG A 249 4.15 -9.72 -5.98
N PRO A 250 4.17 -9.13 -4.78
CA PRO A 250 3.12 -8.21 -4.33
C PRO A 250 3.33 -6.82 -4.95
N THR A 251 3.04 -6.71 -6.24
CA THR A 251 3.32 -5.53 -7.06
C THR A 251 2.09 -4.68 -7.34
N LEU A 252 0.89 -5.06 -6.91
CA LEU A 252 -0.32 -4.27 -7.19
C LEU A 252 -0.56 -3.21 -6.11
N TYR A 253 -0.85 -1.98 -6.53
CA TYR A 253 -1.03 -0.82 -5.65
C TYR A 253 -2.45 -0.26 -5.75
N LEU A 254 -3.39 -0.80 -4.98
CA LEU A 254 -4.79 -0.36 -5.06
C LEU A 254 -5.04 0.99 -4.39
N SER A 255 -4.19 1.40 -3.45
CA SER A 255 -4.41 2.59 -2.66
C SER A 255 -4.42 3.85 -3.52
N GLU A 256 -3.59 3.95 -4.57
CA GLU A 256 -3.60 5.10 -5.50
C GLU A 256 -4.97 5.26 -6.21
N TYR A 257 -5.66 4.16 -6.53
CA TYR A 257 -7.01 4.22 -7.11
C TYR A 257 -8.05 4.62 -6.06
N PHE A 258 -8.01 4.01 -4.87
CA PHE A 258 -8.94 4.33 -3.80
C PHE A 258 -8.77 5.75 -3.27
N ASN A 259 -7.54 6.27 -3.18
CA ASN A 259 -7.26 7.63 -2.75
C ASN A 259 -7.80 8.65 -3.78
N ARG A 260 -7.55 8.42 -5.08
CA ARG A 260 -8.11 9.27 -6.14
C ARG A 260 -9.63 9.30 -6.14
N TYR A 261 -10.28 8.17 -5.87
CA TYR A 261 -11.74 8.04 -5.81
C TYR A 261 -12.27 7.86 -4.39
N LYS A 262 -11.64 8.50 -3.39
CA LYS A 262 -11.91 8.29 -1.96
C LYS A 262 -13.38 8.41 -1.59
N GLN A 263 -14.06 9.43 -2.11
CA GLN A 263 -15.48 9.63 -1.88
C GLN A 263 -16.31 8.48 -2.46
N THR A 264 -16.04 8.06 -3.70
CA THR A 264 -16.73 6.93 -4.34
C THR A 264 -16.50 5.63 -3.59
N TYR A 265 -15.27 5.36 -3.15
CA TYR A 265 -14.91 4.19 -2.36
C TYR A 265 -15.74 4.11 -1.08
N VAL A 266 -15.82 5.20 -0.31
CA VAL A 266 -16.63 5.30 0.91
C VAL A 266 -18.12 5.16 0.59
N ASP A 267 -18.62 5.90 -0.41
CA ASP A 267 -20.04 5.90 -0.79
C ASP A 267 -20.52 4.53 -1.24
N ARG A 268 -19.69 3.77 -1.99
CA ARG A 268 -20.03 2.42 -2.45
C ARG A 268 -20.11 1.43 -1.29
N MET A 269 -19.17 1.45 -0.35
CA MET A 269 -19.28 0.62 0.85
C MET A 269 -20.50 0.99 1.68
N ASP A 270 -20.80 2.28 1.80
CA ASP A 270 -22.01 2.75 2.50
C ASP A 270 -23.30 2.31 1.80
N ALA A 271 -23.32 2.29 0.46
CA ALA A 271 -24.44 1.81 -0.33
C ALA A 271 -24.66 0.31 -0.14
N VAL A 272 -23.60 -0.50 -0.06
CA VAL A 272 -23.73 -1.92 0.30
C VAL A 272 -24.36 -2.07 1.69
N ARG A 273 -23.84 -1.38 2.72
CA ARG A 273 -24.36 -1.48 4.10
C ARG A 273 -25.83 -1.09 4.21
N LYS A 274 -26.27 -0.08 3.45
CA LYS A 274 -27.63 0.50 3.57
C LYS A 274 -28.64 -0.16 2.64
N TYR A 275 -28.20 -0.57 1.45
CA TYR A 275 -29.07 -0.90 0.32
C TYR A 275 -28.75 -2.24 -0.33
N GLY A 276 -27.63 -2.89 0.03
CA GLY A 276 -27.22 -4.14 -0.60
C GLY A 276 -26.68 -3.98 -2.03
N GLU A 277 -26.19 -2.79 -2.41
CA GLU A 277 -25.66 -2.50 -3.77
C GLU A 277 -24.29 -3.14 -4.03
N TRP A 278 -24.20 -4.47 -3.92
CA TRP A 278 -22.98 -5.26 -4.09
C TRP A 278 -22.39 -5.12 -5.49
N GLU A 279 -23.21 -5.15 -6.53
CA GLU A 279 -22.75 -5.12 -7.93
C GLU A 279 -21.97 -3.86 -8.24
N ALA A 280 -22.44 -2.71 -7.75
CA ALA A 280 -21.78 -1.42 -7.97
C ALA A 280 -20.45 -1.31 -7.19
N TRP A 281 -20.37 -1.93 -6.02
CA TRP A 281 -19.13 -2.05 -5.25
C TRP A 281 -18.11 -2.95 -5.96
N ILE A 282 -18.53 -4.14 -6.38
CA ILE A 282 -17.68 -5.13 -7.04
C ILE A 282 -17.16 -4.57 -8.37
N ASP A 283 -18.01 -3.91 -9.16
CA ASP A 283 -17.63 -3.26 -10.42
C ASP A 283 -16.55 -2.18 -10.20
N PHE A 284 -16.75 -1.30 -9.21
CA PHE A 284 -15.75 -0.29 -8.82
C PHE A 284 -14.42 -0.92 -8.40
N PHE A 285 -14.48 -1.95 -7.55
CA PHE A 285 -13.30 -2.61 -7.01
C PHE A 285 -12.48 -3.34 -8.09
N VAL A 286 -13.15 -4.12 -8.94
CA VAL A 286 -12.50 -4.86 -10.04
C VAL A 286 -11.99 -3.90 -11.13
N THR A 287 -12.69 -2.80 -11.37
CA THR A 287 -12.18 -1.71 -12.24
C THR A 287 -10.88 -1.13 -11.68
N GLY A 288 -10.82 -0.90 -10.36
CA GLY A 288 -9.61 -0.46 -9.67
C GLY A 288 -8.44 -1.43 -9.87
N ILE A 289 -8.68 -2.73 -9.66
CA ILE A 289 -7.68 -3.79 -9.95
C ILE A 289 -7.18 -3.71 -11.38
N ARG A 290 -8.11 -3.65 -12.36
CA ARG A 290 -7.76 -3.58 -13.78
C ARG A 290 -6.85 -2.39 -14.08
N GLN A 291 -7.26 -1.19 -13.66
CA GLN A 291 -6.56 0.05 -13.93
C GLN A 291 -5.18 0.10 -13.25
N GLN A 292 -5.10 -0.42 -12.02
CA GLN A 292 -3.84 -0.45 -11.28
C GLN A 292 -2.86 -1.48 -11.80
N ALA A 293 -3.35 -2.64 -12.23
CA ALA A 293 -2.50 -3.64 -12.85
C ALA A 293 -1.88 -3.11 -14.17
N GLU A 294 -2.67 -2.40 -14.97
CA GLU A 294 -2.20 -1.74 -16.19
C GLU A 294 -1.18 -0.62 -15.89
N GLU A 295 -1.52 0.33 -15.01
CA GLU A 295 -0.64 1.45 -14.67
C GLU A 295 0.69 0.97 -14.07
N THR A 296 0.63 0.02 -13.15
CA THR A 296 1.84 -0.55 -12.53
C THR A 296 2.75 -1.20 -13.55
N LEU A 297 2.17 -1.98 -14.48
CA LEU A 297 2.95 -2.62 -15.53
C LEU A 297 3.64 -1.58 -16.43
N LEU A 298 2.90 -0.56 -16.86
CA LEU A 298 3.44 0.50 -17.71
C LEU A 298 4.57 1.25 -17.01
N ARG A 299 4.38 1.60 -15.73
CA ARG A 299 5.38 2.27 -14.89
C ARG A 299 6.63 1.41 -14.72
N SER A 300 6.45 0.12 -14.46
CA SER A 300 7.55 -0.84 -14.32
C SER A 300 8.34 -1.01 -15.63
N GLN A 301 7.66 -1.01 -16.78
CA GLN A 301 8.31 -1.06 -18.10
C GLN A 301 9.09 0.21 -18.42
N GLU A 302 8.57 1.38 -18.03
CA GLU A 302 9.25 2.67 -18.21
C GLU A 302 10.53 2.73 -17.37
N LEU A 303 10.46 2.36 -16.08
CA LEU A 303 11.63 2.25 -15.20
C LEU A 303 12.68 1.26 -15.72
N HIS A 304 12.24 0.09 -16.20
CA HIS A 304 13.15 -0.90 -16.76
C HIS A 304 13.82 -0.41 -18.06
N THR A 305 13.08 0.33 -18.90
CA THR A 305 13.64 0.94 -20.12
C THR A 305 14.68 1.98 -19.77
N LEU A 306 14.38 2.88 -18.82
CA LEU A 306 15.31 3.89 -18.34
C LEU A 306 16.59 3.25 -17.76
N GLN A 307 16.45 2.17 -16.99
CA GLN A 307 17.61 1.44 -16.47
C GLN A 307 18.51 0.90 -17.59
N ARG A 308 17.91 0.39 -18.67
CA ARG A 308 18.67 -0.11 -19.83
C ARG A 308 19.36 1.00 -20.59
N GLU A 309 18.75 2.17 -20.70
CA GLU A 309 19.35 3.36 -21.30
C GLU A 309 20.56 3.83 -20.50
N TYR A 310 20.44 3.91 -19.17
CA TYR A 310 21.55 4.25 -18.28
C TYR A 310 22.70 3.23 -18.38
N LYS A 311 22.38 1.93 -18.40
CA LYS A 311 23.40 0.87 -18.59
C LYS A 311 24.10 0.99 -19.94
N ALA A 312 23.39 1.39 -21.00
CA ALA A 312 23.98 1.56 -22.32
C ALA A 312 24.84 2.82 -22.45
N GLU A 313 24.45 3.90 -21.78
CA GLU A 313 25.15 5.19 -21.82
C GLU A 313 26.37 5.21 -20.88
N TYR A 314 26.22 4.71 -19.65
CA TYR A 314 27.22 4.83 -18.59
C TYR A 314 27.95 3.53 -18.26
N GLY A 315 27.43 2.36 -18.66
CA GLY A 315 27.90 1.06 -18.17
C GLY A 315 29.35 0.70 -18.52
N ASP A 316 29.86 1.18 -19.66
CA ASP A 316 31.24 0.95 -20.10
C ASP A 316 32.21 2.07 -19.64
N ASP A 317 31.71 3.15 -19.04
CA ASP A 317 32.54 4.25 -18.55
C ASP A 317 32.95 4.00 -17.08
N SER A 318 34.26 3.85 -16.89
CA SER A 318 34.86 3.65 -15.56
C SER A 318 34.86 4.90 -14.67
N ALA A 319 34.49 6.07 -15.21
CA ALA A 319 34.42 7.31 -14.45
C ALA A 319 33.41 7.21 -13.29
N THR A 320 33.71 7.90 -12.18
CA THR A 320 32.88 7.82 -10.97
C THR A 320 31.44 8.29 -11.19
N TYR A 321 31.21 9.33 -12.00
CA TYR A 321 29.86 9.82 -12.30
C TYR A 321 29.04 8.78 -13.08
N ALA A 322 29.66 8.07 -14.04
CA ALA A 322 29.01 7.02 -14.81
C ALA A 322 28.68 5.78 -13.94
N ARG A 323 29.61 5.39 -13.06
CA ARG A 323 29.36 4.36 -12.03
C ARG A 323 28.21 4.77 -11.10
N LEU A 324 28.15 6.03 -10.68
CA LEU A 324 27.08 6.56 -9.85
C LEU A 324 25.74 6.54 -10.58
N ALA A 325 25.69 6.97 -11.85
CA ALA A 325 24.47 6.94 -12.66
C ALA A 325 23.87 5.53 -12.74
N CYS A 326 24.70 4.51 -12.99
CA CYS A 326 24.24 3.11 -12.98
C CYS A 326 23.68 2.67 -11.62
N LYS A 327 24.15 3.28 -10.52
CA LYS A 327 23.74 2.96 -9.15
C LYS A 327 22.47 3.66 -8.68
N LEU A 328 21.96 4.63 -9.41
CA LEU A 328 20.71 5.33 -9.06
C LEU A 328 19.48 4.41 -9.05
N PHE A 329 19.52 3.28 -9.76
CA PHE A 329 18.45 2.28 -9.72
C PHE A 329 18.52 1.35 -8.51
N ASP A 330 19.65 1.34 -7.80
CA ASP A 330 19.82 0.65 -6.51
C ASP A 330 19.63 1.63 -5.35
N GLN A 331 19.95 2.92 -5.55
CA GLN A 331 19.86 3.99 -4.55
C GLN A 331 19.45 5.31 -5.24
N PRO A 332 18.15 5.59 -5.44
CA PRO A 332 17.67 6.75 -6.19
C PRO A 332 17.73 8.04 -5.38
N TYR A 333 17.93 7.96 -4.07
CA TYR A 333 18.05 9.10 -3.16
C TYR A 333 19.31 8.93 -2.32
N LEU A 334 20.15 9.96 -2.24
CA LEU A 334 21.51 9.81 -1.72
C LEU A 334 22.14 11.12 -1.26
N THR A 335 23.10 11.00 -0.34
CA THR A 335 24.02 12.07 0.09
C THR A 335 25.43 11.83 -0.46
N ALA A 336 26.32 12.80 -0.30
CA ALA A 336 27.74 12.61 -0.61
C ALA A 336 28.35 11.45 0.20
N ALA A 337 27.97 11.28 1.47
CA ALA A 337 28.45 10.20 2.32
C ALA A 337 28.04 8.82 1.78
N VAL A 338 26.78 8.66 1.38
CA VAL A 338 26.31 7.44 0.71
C VAL A 338 27.11 7.14 -0.57
N VAL A 339 27.44 8.15 -1.37
CA VAL A 339 28.27 7.95 -2.59
C VAL A 339 29.69 7.50 -2.26
N GLU A 340 30.30 8.06 -1.22
CA GLU A 340 31.64 7.68 -0.76
C GLU A 340 31.69 6.19 -0.40
N GLU A 341 30.72 5.72 0.37
CA GLU A 341 30.60 4.31 0.75
C GLU A 341 30.26 3.41 -0.44
N LEU A 342 29.23 3.79 -1.22
CA LEU A 342 28.71 2.97 -2.32
C LEU A 342 29.75 2.73 -3.42
N LEU A 343 30.64 3.70 -3.67
CA LEU A 343 31.62 3.64 -4.74
C LEU A 343 33.06 3.44 -4.28
N ASP A 344 33.31 3.44 -2.97
CA ASP A 344 34.64 3.42 -2.34
C ASP A 344 35.55 4.53 -2.89
N VAL A 345 35.11 5.79 -2.72
CA VAL A 345 35.81 6.98 -3.22
C VAL A 345 35.93 8.06 -2.15
N ALA A 346 36.97 8.88 -2.24
CA ALA A 346 37.13 10.03 -1.35
C ALA A 346 36.07 11.12 -1.63
N SER A 347 35.68 11.86 -0.59
CA SER A 347 34.64 12.91 -0.64
C SER A 347 34.77 13.88 -1.83
N PRO A 348 35.96 14.46 -2.16
CA PRO A 348 36.07 15.37 -3.31
C PRO A 348 35.73 14.71 -4.66
N THR A 349 35.87 13.39 -4.77
CA THR A 349 35.49 12.64 -5.97
C THR A 349 33.99 12.35 -5.98
N ALA A 350 33.39 12.06 -4.82
CA ALA A 350 31.94 11.94 -4.68
C ALA A 350 31.22 13.25 -5.06
N TYR A 351 31.64 14.39 -4.49
CA TYR A 351 31.06 15.70 -4.82
C TYR A 351 31.17 16.03 -6.32
N ARG A 352 32.33 15.78 -6.94
CA ARG A 352 32.48 15.99 -8.40
C ARG A 352 31.57 15.10 -9.24
N ALA A 353 31.29 13.88 -8.80
CA ALA A 353 30.36 12.99 -9.48
C ALA A 353 28.92 13.50 -9.34
N LEU A 354 28.53 13.93 -8.14
CA LEU A 354 27.23 14.53 -7.85
C LEU A 354 27.00 15.80 -8.68
N ASP A 355 27.91 16.76 -8.59
CA ASP A 355 27.79 18.04 -9.31
C ASP A 355 27.72 17.81 -10.83
N ARG A 356 28.45 16.81 -11.36
CA ARG A 356 28.38 16.45 -12.78
C ARG A 356 27.01 15.90 -13.19
N LEU A 357 26.45 14.98 -12.42
CA LEU A 357 25.13 14.40 -12.70
C LEU A 357 24.00 15.41 -12.47
N GLU A 358 24.18 16.36 -11.56
CA GLU A 358 23.28 17.50 -11.37
C GLU A 358 23.31 18.44 -12.58
N GLU A 359 24.50 18.79 -13.09
CA GLU A 359 24.68 19.59 -14.32
C GLU A 359 24.07 18.91 -15.56
N ASP A 360 24.15 17.57 -15.63
CA ASP A 360 23.55 16.76 -16.70
C ASP A 360 22.02 16.59 -16.53
N GLY A 361 21.44 17.07 -15.42
CA GLY A 361 20.01 17.00 -15.13
C GLY A 361 19.52 15.61 -14.75
N ILE A 362 20.42 14.71 -14.35
CA ILE A 362 20.14 13.35 -13.87
C ILE A 362 19.77 13.38 -12.38
N LEU A 363 20.47 14.21 -11.61
CA LEU A 363 20.20 14.46 -10.20
C LEU A 363 19.54 15.83 -10.00
N GLU A 364 18.73 15.92 -8.95
CA GLU A 364 18.15 17.16 -8.42
C GLU A 364 18.48 17.26 -6.93
N GLU A 365 19.00 18.41 -6.48
CA GLU A 365 19.23 18.71 -5.07
C GLU A 365 17.92 19.11 -4.38
N THR A 366 17.64 18.50 -3.22
CA THR A 366 16.31 18.59 -2.58
C THR A 366 16.27 19.44 -1.31
N THR A 367 17.41 19.77 -0.70
CA THR A 367 17.45 20.43 0.63
C THR A 367 17.55 21.94 0.57
N GLY A 368 18.07 22.51 -0.53
CA GLY A 368 18.40 23.93 -0.66
C GLY A 368 19.51 24.41 0.28
N LYS A 369 20.30 23.49 0.86
CA LYS A 369 21.33 23.80 1.87
C LYS A 369 22.72 23.90 1.26
N GLU A 370 23.64 24.60 1.95
CA GLU A 370 25.05 24.68 1.56
C GLU A 370 25.88 23.46 2.02
N ARG A 371 25.39 22.69 3.00
CA ARG A 371 26.04 21.49 3.56
C ARG A 371 25.02 20.38 3.76
N ASN A 372 25.49 19.13 3.72
CA ASN A 372 24.65 17.93 3.84
C ASN A 372 23.51 17.94 2.82
N ARG A 373 23.87 18.26 1.56
CA ARG A 373 22.96 18.24 0.41
C ARG A 373 22.49 16.81 0.18
N GLU A 374 21.19 16.67 -0.07
CA GLU A 374 20.56 15.42 -0.47
C GLU A 374 20.15 15.55 -1.95
N TYR A 375 20.26 14.45 -2.67
CA TYR A 375 20.03 14.39 -4.10
C TYR A 375 19.07 13.27 -4.43
N ARG A 376 18.16 13.53 -5.37
CA ARG A 376 17.25 12.53 -5.93
C ARG A 376 17.48 12.33 -7.43
N ALA A 377 17.30 11.11 -7.90
CA ALA A 377 17.35 10.75 -9.31
C ALA A 377 16.09 11.25 -10.03
N ARG A 378 16.21 12.40 -10.69
CA ARG A 378 15.08 13.17 -11.22
C ARG A 378 14.17 12.33 -12.10
N GLU A 379 14.73 11.65 -13.10
CA GLU A 379 13.94 10.87 -14.07
C GLU A 379 13.25 9.65 -13.44
N ILE A 380 13.85 9.04 -12.40
CA ILE A 380 13.24 7.91 -11.68
C ILE A 380 12.02 8.40 -10.89
N PHE A 381 12.18 9.49 -10.12
CA PHE A 381 11.08 10.06 -9.34
C PHE A 381 9.99 10.66 -10.23
N GLU A 382 10.33 11.26 -11.37
CA GLU A 382 9.36 11.71 -12.38
C GLU A 382 8.47 10.55 -12.87
N ILE A 383 8.99 9.32 -12.97
CA ILE A 383 8.18 8.14 -13.35
C ILE A 383 7.32 7.65 -12.17
N LEU A 384 7.88 7.64 -10.95
CA LEU A 384 7.20 7.14 -9.74
C LEU A 384 6.05 8.07 -9.28
N GLU A 385 6.30 9.38 -9.27
CA GLU A 385 5.40 10.41 -8.74
C GLU A 385 4.35 10.85 -9.78
N ARG A 386 4.49 10.44 -11.05
CA ARG A 386 3.54 10.83 -12.09
C ARG A 386 2.14 10.31 -11.78
N PRO A 387 1.09 11.15 -11.93
CA PRO A 387 -0.28 10.68 -11.87
C PRO A 387 -0.56 9.55 -12.89
N PRO A 388 -1.47 8.61 -12.56
CA PRO A 388 -1.86 7.54 -13.47
C PRO A 388 -2.32 8.05 -14.82
N ARG A 389 -1.97 7.31 -15.88
CA ARG A 389 -2.35 7.65 -17.27
C ARG A 389 -3.65 6.95 -17.71
N THR A 390 -4.08 5.93 -16.97
CA THR A 390 -5.17 5.04 -17.35
C THR A 390 -6.54 5.46 -16.80
N TYR A 391 -6.60 6.50 -15.94
CA TYR A 391 -7.84 7.02 -15.34
C TYR A 391 -7.68 8.41 -14.73
#